data_AF-A0A0G0WMM7-F1
#
_entry.id   AF-A0A0G0WMM7-F1
#
_cell.length_a   1.000
_cell.length_b   1.000
_cell.length_c   1.000
_cell.angle_alpha   90.00
_cell.angle_beta   90.00
_cell.angle_gamma   90.00
#
_symmetry.space_group_name_H-M   'P 1'
#
loop_
_entity.id
_entity.type
_entity.pdbx_description
1 polymer ?
#
loop_
_entity_poly.entity_id
_entity_poly.type
_entity_poly.pdbx_seq_one_letter_code
_entity_poly.pdbx_strand_id
1 'polypeptide(L)'
;MVSDVKVAKVFDSLFFNTLPKDAVLSLGKCSQMDFFSRDKWYLAGGTALALQSGHRKSYDLDFFTENKSFDEKGVEKVLNEYGF
;
A
#
# COMPACT_ATOMS: atom_id res chain seq x y z
N MET A 1 14.59 -13.45 19.05
CA MET A 1 14.80 -11.99 19.07
C MET A 1 15.49 -11.59 17.77
N VAL A 2 14.73 -11.55 16.67
CA VAL A 2 15.25 -11.02 15.40
C VAL A 2 15.00 -9.52 15.44
N SER A 3 16.03 -8.84 15.94
CA SER A 3 16.25 -7.40 15.98
C SER A 3 15.27 -6.51 15.21
N ASP A 4 14.50 -5.72 15.97
CA ASP A 4 13.69 -4.56 15.57
C ASP A 4 14.50 -3.39 14.95
N VAL A 5 15.60 -3.67 14.25
CA VAL A 5 16.64 -2.67 13.92
C VAL A 5 16.88 -2.47 12.41
N LYS A 6 16.06 -3.04 11.51
CA LYS A 6 16.30 -2.86 10.06
C LYS A 6 15.14 -2.39 9.18
N VAL A 7 13.90 -2.30 9.68
CA VAL A 7 12.78 -1.87 8.82
C VAL A 7 12.70 -0.34 8.73
N ALA A 8 13.00 0.37 9.82
CA ALA A 8 12.90 1.83 9.88
C ALA A 8 13.90 2.57 8.95
N LYS A 9 14.99 1.93 8.52
CA LYS A 9 16.01 2.52 7.63
C LYS A 9 15.72 2.38 6.13
N VAL A 10 14.69 1.62 5.74
CA VAL A 10 14.37 1.32 4.32
C VAL A 10 13.51 2.42 3.68
N PHE A 11 12.78 3.20 4.49
CA PHE A 11 11.80 4.16 3.98
C PHE A 11 12.39 5.49 3.48
N ASP A 12 13.67 5.79 3.73
CA ASP A 12 14.32 7.02 3.26
C ASP A 12 14.54 7.05 1.73
N SER A 13 14.21 5.99 0.99
CA SER A 13 14.22 6.03 -0.48
C SER A 13 13.20 5.09 -1.12
N LEU A 14 11.90 5.35 -0.93
CA LEU A 14 10.90 4.76 -1.84
C LEU A 14 10.99 5.42 -3.22
N PHE A 15 11.02 4.59 -4.26
CA PHE A 15 11.08 5.01 -5.65
C PHE A 15 9.68 5.31 -6.18
N PHE A 16 9.07 6.42 -5.75
CA PHE A 16 7.73 6.83 -6.24
C PHE A 16 7.69 7.10 -7.74
N ASN A 17 8.84 7.38 -8.36
CA ASN A 17 8.95 7.45 -9.81
C ASN A 17 8.70 6.08 -10.50
N THR A 18 8.58 4.97 -9.79
CA THR A 18 8.14 3.68 -10.37
C THR A 18 6.64 3.59 -10.60
N LEU A 19 5.85 4.45 -9.96
CA LEU A 19 4.41 4.51 -10.15
C LEU A 19 4.03 5.62 -11.13
N PRO A 20 2.98 5.45 -11.94
CA PRO A 20 2.35 6.56 -12.64
C PRO A 20 1.74 7.53 -11.62
N LYS A 21 1.53 8.79 -12.04
CA LYS A 21 0.99 9.86 -11.19
C LYS A 21 -0.31 9.44 -10.51
N ASP A 22 -1.22 8.82 -11.25
CA ASP A 22 -2.53 8.44 -10.73
C ASP A 22 -2.42 7.35 -9.66
N ALA A 23 -1.51 6.38 -9.81
CA ALA A 23 -1.25 5.38 -8.79
C ALA A 23 -0.63 5.98 -7.52
N VAL A 24 0.25 6.99 -7.63
CA VAL A 24 0.77 7.73 -6.47
C VAL A 24 -0.36 8.46 -5.74
N LEU A 25 -1.27 9.11 -6.49
CA LEU A 25 -2.42 9.80 -5.91
C LEU A 25 -3.38 8.82 -5.24
N SER A 26 -3.68 7.69 -5.87
CA SER A 26 -4.50 6.62 -5.30
C SER A 26 -3.88 6.02 -4.04
N LEU A 27 -2.59 5.71 -4.05
CA LEU A 27 -1.86 5.24 -2.86
C LEU A 27 -1.93 6.26 -1.72
N GLY A 28 -1.79 7.55 -2.06
CA GLY A 28 -1.98 8.66 -1.12
C GLY A 28 -3.39 8.67 -0.52
N LYS A 29 -4.44 8.59 -1.34
CA LYS A 29 -5.84 8.50 -0.87
C LYS A 29 -6.04 7.28 0.03
N CYS A 30 -5.57 6.11 -0.37
CA CYS A 30 -5.64 4.88 0.44
C CYS A 30 -4.99 5.10 1.81
N SER A 31 -3.80 5.72 1.88
CA SER A 31 -3.10 5.95 3.16
C SER A 31 -3.87 6.83 4.16
N GLN A 32 -4.82 7.66 3.68
CA GLN A 32 -5.64 8.53 4.52
C GLN A 32 -6.92 7.83 5.01
N MET A 33 -7.27 6.67 4.47
CA MET A 33 -8.43 5.91 4.93
C MET A 33 -8.09 5.20 6.24
N ASP A 34 -8.99 5.30 7.22
CA ASP A 34 -8.83 4.63 8.53
C ASP A 34 -8.61 3.12 8.37
N PHE A 35 -9.26 2.50 7.39
CA PHE A 35 -9.10 1.09 7.06
C PHE A 35 -7.66 0.71 6.71
N PHE A 36 -7.02 1.39 5.76
CA PHE A 36 -5.63 1.07 5.39
C PHE A 36 -4.62 1.48 6.48
N SER A 37 -4.87 2.57 7.20
CA SER A 37 -3.94 3.09 8.21
C SER A 37 -4.01 2.35 9.55
N ARG A 38 -5.14 1.71 9.89
CA ARG A 38 -5.35 1.05 11.19
C ARG A 38 -5.47 -0.48 11.10
N ASP A 39 -5.94 -1.06 10.00
CA ASP A 39 -6.33 -2.48 9.94
C ASP A 39 -5.30 -3.44 9.32
N LYS A 40 -4.01 -3.29 9.67
CA LYS A 40 -2.91 -4.20 9.26
C LYS A 40 -2.88 -4.53 7.76
N TRP A 41 -3.27 -3.57 6.93
CA TRP A 41 -3.14 -3.67 5.48
C TRP A 41 -1.73 -3.28 5.04
N TYR A 42 -1.25 -3.93 4.00
CA TYR A 42 0.03 -3.62 3.39
C TYR A 42 -0.05 -3.76 1.87
N LEU A 43 0.68 -2.90 1.16
CA LEU A 43 0.89 -3.04 -0.27
C LEU A 43 1.80 -4.25 -0.51
N ALA A 44 1.39 -5.15 -1.39
CA ALA A 44 2.10 -6.38 -1.65
C ALA A 44 2.51 -6.51 -3.12
N GLY A 45 3.02 -7.69 -3.46
CA GLY A 45 3.29 -8.09 -4.83
C GLY A 45 4.37 -7.25 -5.52
N GLY A 46 4.26 -7.20 -6.84
CA GLY A 46 5.27 -6.56 -7.69
C GLY A 46 5.35 -5.05 -7.49
N THR A 47 4.24 -4.40 -7.12
CA THR A 47 4.20 -2.94 -6.89
C THR A 47 4.94 -2.56 -5.62
N ALA A 48 4.79 -3.30 -4.53
CA ALA A 48 5.58 -3.09 -3.32
C ALA A 48 7.09 -3.24 -3.57
N LEU A 49 7.49 -4.28 -4.32
CA LEU A 49 8.89 -4.47 -4.70
C LEU A 49 9.39 -3.35 -5.62
N ALA A 50 8.56 -2.86 -6.55
CA ALA A 50 8.93 -1.76 -7.45
C ALA A 50 9.18 -0.46 -6.68
N LEU A 51 8.32 -0.14 -5.71
CA LEU A 51 8.53 1.00 -4.81
C LEU A 51 9.80 0.88 -3.97
N GLN A 52 10.15 -0.33 -3.50
CA GLN A 52 11.33 -0.53 -2.66
C GLN A 52 12.65 -0.51 -3.45
N SER A 53 12.69 -1.08 -4.67
CA SER A 53 13.95 -1.28 -5.40
C SER A 53 14.11 -0.44 -6.67
N GLY A 54 13.07 0.27 -7.12
CA GLY A 54 13.17 1.12 -8.31
C GLY A 54 13.26 0.35 -9.64
N HIS A 55 13.09 -0.98 -9.62
CA HIS A 55 13.52 -1.86 -10.73
C HIS A 55 12.67 -1.80 -12.00
N ARG A 56 11.42 -1.30 -11.94
CA ARG A 56 10.51 -1.19 -13.10
C ARG A 56 9.37 -0.23 -12.82
N LYS A 57 8.57 0.08 -13.85
CA LYS A 57 7.25 0.68 -13.67
C LYS A 57 6.22 -0.34 -13.18
N SER A 58 5.34 0.07 -12.26
CA SER A 58 4.17 -0.71 -11.83
C SER A 58 2.93 0.18 -11.85
N TYR A 59 1.79 -0.38 -12.24
CA TYR A 59 0.57 0.39 -12.54
C TYR A 59 -0.55 0.14 -11.52
N ASP A 60 -0.63 -1.07 -10.97
CA ASP A 60 -1.71 -1.49 -10.08
C ASP A 60 -1.29 -1.44 -8.61
N LEU A 61 -2.26 -1.29 -7.70
CA LEU A 61 -2.03 -1.33 -6.25
C LEU A 61 -2.72 -2.56 -5.65
N ASP A 62 -1.93 -3.57 -5.29
CA ASP A 62 -2.44 -4.78 -4.63
C ASP A 62 -2.26 -4.69 -3.12
N PHE A 63 -3.37 -4.68 -2.37
CA PHE A 63 -3.34 -4.65 -0.92
C PHE A 63 -3.76 -5.98 -0.32
N PHE A 64 -3.04 -6.38 0.73
CA PHE A 64 -3.30 -7.58 1.51
C PHE A 64 -3.40 -7.20 2.99
N THR A 65 -4.05 -8.03 3.79
CA THR A 65 -4.15 -7.83 5.24
C THR A 65 -3.68 -9.07 5.98
N GLU A 66 -3.10 -8.85 7.17
CA GLU A 66 -2.81 -9.93 8.11
C GLU A 66 -4.08 -10.44 8.83
N ASN A 67 -5.18 -9.70 8.73
CA ASN A 67 -6.44 -10.11 9.31
C ASN A 67 -6.96 -11.36 8.57
N LYS A 68 -7.28 -12.42 9.31
CA LYS A 68 -7.79 -13.68 8.75
C LYS A 68 -9.15 -13.55 8.07
N SER A 69 -9.90 -12.51 8.43
CA SER A 69 -11.20 -12.18 7.88
C SER A 69 -11.39 -10.67 7.93
N PHE A 70 -12.07 -10.11 6.94
CA PHE A 70 -12.49 -8.71 6.89
C PHE A 70 -13.84 -8.60 6.20
N ASP A 71 -14.55 -7.49 6.43
CA ASP A 71 -15.84 -7.22 5.77
C ASP A 71 -15.62 -6.70 4.36
N GLU A 72 -15.58 -7.61 3.38
CA GLU A 72 -15.38 -7.28 1.96
C GLU A 72 -16.38 -6.22 1.44
N LYS A 73 -17.65 -6.29 1.86
CA LYS A 73 -18.68 -5.33 1.42
C LYS A 73 -18.50 -3.97 2.07
N GLY A 74 -18.09 -3.94 3.33
CA GLY A 74 -17.73 -2.71 4.03
C GLY A 74 -16.58 -1.99 3.32
N VAL A 75 -15.56 -2.75 2.88
CA VAL A 75 -14.42 -2.22 2.13
C VAL A 75 -14.85 -1.67 0.78
N GLU A 76 -15.63 -2.44 0.01
CA GLU A 76 -16.17 -1.99 -1.28
C GLU A 76 -16.93 -0.67 -1.13
N LYS A 77 -17.80 -0.57 -0.11
CA LYS A 77 -18.56 0.64 0.18
C LYS A 77 -17.64 1.84 0.45
N VAL A 78 -16.64 1.68 1.32
CA VAL A 78 -15.70 2.77 1.65
C VAL A 78 -14.91 3.18 0.41
N LEU A 79 -14.43 2.24 -0.40
CA LEU A 79 -13.70 2.55 -1.64
C LEU A 79 -14.55 3.38 -2.60
N ASN A 80 -15.81 2.98 -2.82
CA ASN A 80 -16.76 3.73 -3.65
C ASN A 80 -17.01 5.16 -3.13
N GLU A 81 -17.08 5.36 -1.80
CA GLU A 81 -17.25 6.70 -1.19
C GLU A 81 -16.05 7.63 -1.47
N TYR A 82 -14.84 7.08 -1.66
CA TYR A 82 -13.64 7.83 -2.02
C TYR A 82 -13.42 7.95 -3.54
N GLY A 83 -14.36 7.44 -4.34
CA GLY A 83 -14.35 7.51 -5.81
C GLY A 83 -13.36 6.55 -6.45
N PHE A 84 -13.15 5.38 -5.83
CA PHE A 84 -12.53 4.22 -6.47
C PHE A 84 -13.55 3.42 -7.26
#